data_AF-A0A377YEM8-F1
#
_entry.id   AF-A0A377YEM8-F1
#
_cell.length_a   1.000
_cell.length_b   1.000
_cell.length_c   1.000
_cell.angle_alpha   90.00
_cell.angle_beta   90.00
_cell.angle_gamma   90.00
#
_symmetry.space_group_name_H-M   'P 1'
#
loop_
_entity.id
_entity.type
_entity.pdbx_description
1 polymer ?
#
loop_
_entity_poly.entity_id
_entity_poly.type
_entity_poly.pdbx_seq_one_letter_code
_entity_poly.pdbx_strand_id
1 'polypeptide(L)'
;MNIKTVNELIASLESAGELSIREQKFLRLAKAFEQLAAENVALKAVFSQKEIPSEAVYAFMETAVMDHDWNETSEWSWVENETEVIHAVLGALKPETPATDRIVAGIKADGVEEFAAKLRIPGDDQFFDALAKGVALAADDFAKQLREGADK
;
A
#
# COMPACT_ATOMS: atom_id res chain seq x y z
N MET A 1 -47.59 -8.20 -3.23
CA MET A 1 -47.14 -6.86 -2.79
C MET A 1 -48.20 -5.87 -3.20
N ASN A 2 -48.74 -5.05 -2.27
CA ASN A 2 -49.81 -4.08 -2.59
C ASN A 2 -49.23 -2.65 -2.71
N ILE A 3 -49.98 -1.75 -3.36
CA ILE A 3 -49.54 -0.35 -3.62
C ILE A 3 -49.22 0.41 -2.33
N LYS A 4 -49.90 0.12 -1.22
CA LYS A 4 -49.65 0.75 0.07
C LYS A 4 -48.27 0.36 0.62
N THR A 5 -47.90 -0.91 0.51
CA THR A 5 -46.58 -1.42 0.91
C THR A 5 -45.45 -0.83 0.04
N VAL A 6 -45.72 -0.58 -1.24
CA VAL A 6 -44.78 0.10 -2.15
C VAL A 6 -44.57 1.55 -1.72
N ASN A 7 -45.66 2.26 -1.43
CA ASN A 7 -45.59 3.67 -1.03
C ASN A 7 -44.92 3.87 0.33
N GLU A 8 -45.14 2.95 1.28
CA GLU A 8 -44.44 2.94 2.58
C GLU A 8 -42.94 2.66 2.41
N LEU A 9 -42.56 1.79 1.47
CA LEU A 9 -41.16 1.51 1.15
C LEU A 9 -40.47 2.72 0.50
N ILE A 10 -41.15 3.39 -0.45
CA ILE A 10 -40.63 4.61 -1.11
C ILE A 10 -40.42 5.72 -0.07
N ALA A 11 -41.41 5.99 0.79
CA ALA A 11 -41.28 6.99 1.83
C ALA A 11 -40.16 6.65 2.84
N SER A 12 -39.99 5.38 3.19
CA SER A 12 -38.88 4.91 4.03
C SER A 12 -37.53 5.20 3.39
N LEU A 13 -37.34 4.81 2.12
CA LEU A 13 -36.10 5.02 1.36
C LEU A 13 -35.79 6.50 1.13
N GLU A 14 -36.81 7.33 0.86
CA GLU A 14 -36.66 8.78 0.68
C GLU A 14 -36.37 9.51 2.01
N SER A 15 -36.94 9.03 3.13
CA SER A 15 -36.68 9.59 4.47
C SER A 15 -35.37 9.14 5.09
N ALA A 16 -34.81 8.01 4.63
CA ALA A 16 -33.61 7.41 5.21
C ALA A 16 -32.36 8.28 5.01
N GLY A 17 -32.34 9.19 4.03
CA GLY A 17 -31.17 10.04 3.75
C GLY A 17 -29.90 9.26 3.44
N GLU A 18 -30.03 7.97 3.11
CA GLU A 18 -28.90 7.09 2.83
C GLU A 18 -28.31 7.42 1.47
N LEU A 19 -26.98 7.61 1.44
CA LEU A 19 -26.24 7.81 0.20
C LEU A 19 -26.51 6.65 -0.76
N SER A 20 -26.85 7.00 -1.99
CA SER A 20 -26.98 6.03 -3.08
C SER A 20 -25.68 5.24 -3.26
N ILE A 21 -25.77 4.04 -3.84
CA ILE A 21 -24.60 3.20 -4.15
C ILE A 21 -23.53 3.99 -4.94
N ARG A 22 -23.97 4.87 -5.84
CA ARG A 22 -23.08 5.74 -6.62
C ARG A 22 -22.34 6.72 -5.72
N GLU A 23 -23.04 7.42 -4.83
CA GLU A 23 -22.41 8.40 -3.95
C GLU A 23 -21.50 7.73 -2.92
N GLN A 24 -21.87 6.54 -2.41
CA GLN A 24 -20.97 5.74 -1.56
C GLN A 24 -19.68 5.38 -2.29
N LYS A 25 -19.75 4.96 -3.56
CA LYS A 25 -18.56 4.70 -4.38
C LYS A 25 -17.70 5.95 -4.57
N PHE A 26 -18.33 7.09 -4.87
CA PHE A 26 -17.60 8.36 -5.00
C PHE A 26 -16.93 8.78 -3.70
N LEU A 27 -17.60 8.64 -2.55
CA LEU A 27 -17.00 8.96 -1.25
C LEU A 27 -15.81 8.06 -0.91
N ARG A 28 -15.90 6.75 -1.18
CA ARG A 28 -14.78 5.83 -0.99
C ARG A 28 -13.58 6.21 -1.89
N LEU A 29 -13.86 6.54 -3.15
CA LEU A 29 -12.83 6.98 -4.08
C LEU A 29 -12.19 8.31 -3.65
N ALA A 30 -13.00 9.28 -3.22
CA ALA A 30 -12.50 10.56 -2.73
C ALA A 30 -11.58 10.39 -1.52
N LYS A 31 -11.94 9.52 -0.56
CA LYS A 31 -11.07 9.20 0.59
C LYS A 31 -9.74 8.59 0.16
N ALA A 32 -9.75 7.66 -0.81
CA ALA A 32 -8.52 7.07 -1.32
C ALA A 32 -7.61 8.12 -1.99
N PHE A 33 -8.19 9.06 -2.75
CA PHE A 33 -7.43 10.17 -3.34
C PHE A 33 -6.86 11.13 -2.31
N GLU A 34 -7.61 11.46 -1.26
CA GLU A 34 -7.14 12.30 -0.16
C GLU A 34 -5.95 11.65 0.58
N GLN A 35 -6.04 10.35 0.87
CA GLN A 35 -4.95 9.59 1.48
C GLN A 35 -3.70 9.56 0.58
N LEU A 36 -3.87 9.29 -0.72
CA LEU A 36 -2.75 9.31 -1.68
C LEU A 36 -2.13 10.71 -1.81
N ALA A 37 -2.94 11.76 -1.76
CA ALA A 37 -2.44 13.13 -1.77
C ALA A 37 -1.62 13.44 -0.52
N ALA A 38 -2.06 12.98 0.66
CA ALA A 38 -1.32 13.13 1.91
C ALA A 38 0.05 12.43 1.85
N GLU A 39 0.11 11.20 1.34
CA GLU A 39 1.38 10.48 1.13
C GLU A 39 2.31 11.20 0.16
N ASN A 40 1.76 11.72 -0.94
CA ASN A 40 2.55 12.48 -1.92
C ASN A 40 3.13 13.78 -1.32
N VAL A 41 2.40 14.43 -0.41
CA VAL A 41 2.92 15.60 0.32
C VAL A 41 4.05 15.18 1.25
N ALA A 42 3.89 14.09 2.00
CA ALA A 42 4.92 13.56 2.88
C ALA A 42 6.19 13.16 2.11
N LEU A 43 6.06 12.44 0.99
CA LEU A 43 7.15 12.08 0.10
C LEU A 43 7.92 13.30 -0.40
N LYS A 44 7.23 14.35 -0.84
CA LYS A 44 7.87 15.59 -1.30
C LYS A 44 8.57 16.33 -0.16
N ALA A 45 7.98 16.33 1.04
CA ALA A 45 8.55 16.97 2.21
C ALA A 45 9.91 16.36 2.57
N VAL A 46 10.04 15.02 2.51
CA VAL A 46 11.29 14.32 2.82
C VAL A 46 12.47 14.81 1.98
N PHE A 47 12.26 15.11 0.69
CA PHE A 47 13.34 15.51 -0.23
C PHE A 47 13.47 17.03 -0.45
N SER A 48 12.61 17.84 0.18
CA SER A 48 12.61 19.31 0.00
C SER A 48 12.92 20.06 1.30
N GLN A 49 13.69 19.43 2.19
CA GLN A 49 13.97 19.98 3.51
C GLN A 49 15.01 21.09 3.46
N LYS A 50 14.82 22.12 4.29
CA LYS A 50 15.82 23.19 4.49
C LYS A 50 16.96 22.74 5.39
N GLU A 51 16.70 21.76 6.25
CA GLU A 51 17.64 21.17 7.20
C GLU A 51 17.71 19.66 6.95
N ILE A 52 18.87 19.06 7.17
CA ILE A 52 19.07 17.62 6.98
C ILE A 52 18.52 16.89 8.21
N PRO A 53 17.61 15.91 8.05
CA PRO A 53 17.10 15.10 9.15
C PRO A 53 18.21 14.41 9.93
N SER A 54 18.01 14.29 11.25
CA SER A 54 18.92 13.57 12.14
C SER A 54 19.19 12.15 11.67
N GLU A 55 18.18 11.45 11.16
CA GLU A 55 18.23 10.08 10.67
C GLU A 55 19.18 9.95 9.47
N ALA A 56 19.18 10.94 8.57
CA ALA A 56 20.13 11.00 7.46
C ALA A 56 21.56 11.27 7.95
N VAL A 57 21.73 12.16 8.94
CA VAL A 57 23.04 12.43 9.54
C VAL A 57 23.59 11.17 10.23
N TYR A 58 22.78 10.48 11.02
CA TYR A 58 23.18 9.23 11.67
C TYR A 58 23.55 8.15 10.66
N ALA A 59 22.72 7.93 9.63
CA ALA A 59 23.02 6.96 8.58
C ALA A 59 24.33 7.26 7.85
N PHE A 60 24.59 8.54 7.58
CA PHE A 60 25.87 8.98 7.02
C PHE A 60 27.03 8.66 7.96
N MET A 61 26.93 9.04 9.24
CA MET A 61 28.03 8.85 10.21
C MET A 61 28.36 7.38 10.46
N GLU A 62 27.36 6.49 10.49
CA GLU A 62 27.56 5.05 10.69
C GLU A 62 28.13 4.34 9.46
N THR A 63 27.90 4.89 8.26
CA THR A 63 28.26 4.21 7.00
C THR A 63 29.51 4.79 6.35
N ALA A 64 29.81 6.08 6.56
CA ALA A 64 30.87 6.75 5.83
C ALA A 64 32.26 6.28 6.26
N VAL A 65 33.01 5.76 5.29
CA VAL A 65 34.43 5.48 5.39
C VAL A 65 35.18 6.70 4.88
N MET A 66 35.83 7.41 5.79
CA MET A 66 36.60 8.62 5.48
C MET A 66 38.05 8.26 5.23
N ASP A 67 38.59 8.73 4.11
CA ASP A 67 40.03 8.74 3.86
C ASP A 67 40.52 10.20 3.74
N HIS A 68 41.82 10.40 3.93
CA HIS A 68 42.45 11.71 3.92
C HIS A 68 43.86 11.65 3.33
N ASP A 69 44.18 12.62 2.46
CA ASP A 69 45.56 12.87 2.04
C ASP A 69 46.10 14.07 2.83
N TRP A 70 47.27 13.88 3.43
CA TRP A 70 47.99 14.92 4.17
C TRP A 70 49.30 15.23 3.46
N ASN A 71 49.42 16.44 2.91
CA ASN A 71 50.70 16.97 2.45
C ASN A 71 50.92 18.42 2.92
N GLU A 72 52.14 18.92 2.79
CA GLU A 72 52.56 20.24 3.31
C GLU A 72 51.82 21.44 2.70
N THR A 73 51.02 21.23 1.65
CA THR A 73 50.38 22.31 0.88
C THR A 73 48.84 22.25 0.89
N SER A 74 48.24 21.10 1.25
CA SER A 74 46.80 20.94 1.36
C SER A 74 46.40 19.69 2.14
N GLU A 75 45.26 19.77 2.81
CA GLU A 75 44.56 18.66 3.46
C GLU A 75 43.19 18.49 2.78
N TRP A 76 42.90 17.28 2.31
CA TRP A 76 41.57 16.94 1.75
C TRP A 76 41.11 15.61 2.36
N SER A 77 39.82 15.55 2.70
CA SER A 77 39.15 14.31 3.10
C SER A 77 38.02 14.02 2.12
N TRP A 78 37.79 12.74 1.87
CA TRP A 78 36.69 12.27 1.02
C TRP A 78 36.07 11.00 1.61
N VAL A 79 34.86 10.68 1.15
CA VAL A 79 34.18 9.44 1.48
C VAL A 79 34.59 8.40 0.43
N GLU A 80 35.22 7.30 0.81
CA GLU A 80 35.62 6.26 -0.15
C GLU A 80 34.41 5.47 -0.68
N ASN A 81 33.38 5.31 0.15
CA ASN A 81 32.22 4.45 -0.11
C ASN A 81 30.92 5.23 -0.36
N GLU A 82 30.99 6.26 -1.21
CA GLU A 82 29.87 7.20 -1.43
C GLU A 82 28.54 6.52 -1.81
N THR A 83 28.60 5.45 -2.61
CA THR A 83 27.39 4.73 -3.06
C THR A 83 26.66 4.07 -1.88
N GLU A 84 27.41 3.47 -0.97
CA GLU A 84 26.85 2.79 0.21
C GLU A 84 26.25 3.82 1.18
N VAL A 85 26.94 4.94 1.37
CA VAL A 85 26.46 6.07 2.16
C VAL A 85 25.17 6.64 1.60
N ILE A 86 25.09 6.85 0.28
CA ILE A 86 23.88 7.35 -0.38
C ILE A 86 22.72 6.36 -0.17
N HIS A 87 22.96 5.05 -0.32
CA HIS A 87 21.92 4.05 -0.07
C HIS A 87 21.46 4.03 1.39
N ALA A 88 22.38 4.14 2.36
CA ALA A 88 22.05 4.19 3.77
C ALA A 88 21.21 5.43 4.12
N VAL A 89 21.61 6.60 3.63
CA VAL A 89 20.89 7.87 3.86
C VAL A 89 19.49 7.83 3.24
N LEU A 90 19.36 7.40 1.98
CA LEU A 90 18.06 7.28 1.33
C LEU A 90 17.18 6.22 2.00
N GLY A 91 17.77 5.15 2.51
CA GLY A 91 17.08 4.12 3.28
C GLY A 91 16.53 4.65 4.61
N ALA A 92 17.33 5.46 5.32
CA ALA A 92 16.94 6.05 6.59
C ALA A 92 15.82 7.10 6.46
N LEU A 93 15.76 7.79 5.32
CA LEU A 93 14.73 8.80 5.04
C LEU A 93 13.41 8.22 4.55
N LYS A 94 13.37 6.94 4.15
CA LYS A 94 12.25 6.31 3.45
C LYS A 94 10.93 6.51 4.21
N PRO A 95 10.02 7.40 3.75
CA PRO A 95 8.75 7.59 4.42
C PRO A 95 7.84 6.39 4.18
N GLU A 96 7.00 6.09 5.17
CA GLU A 96 5.99 5.05 5.06
C GLU A 96 4.87 5.49 4.10
N THR A 97 4.29 4.52 3.39
CA THR A 97 3.20 4.74 2.43
C THR A 97 2.04 3.76 2.68
N PRO A 98 1.42 3.80 3.87
CA PRO A 98 0.42 2.79 4.30
C PRO A 98 -0.83 2.73 3.43
N ALA A 99 -1.30 3.85 2.86
CA ALA A 99 -2.41 3.88 1.91
C ALA A 99 -2.02 3.22 0.59
N THR A 100 -0.83 3.53 0.05
CA THR A 100 -0.30 2.84 -1.13
C THR A 100 -0.10 1.34 -0.86
N ASP A 101 0.44 0.97 0.30
CA ASP A 101 0.64 -0.42 0.69
C ASP A 101 -0.70 -1.17 0.77
N ARG A 102 -1.74 -0.53 1.32
CA ARG A 102 -3.11 -1.08 1.34
C ARG A 102 -3.69 -1.28 -0.05
N ILE A 103 -3.47 -0.35 -0.97
CA ILE A 103 -3.90 -0.49 -2.36
C ILE A 103 -3.20 -1.69 -3.01
N VAL A 104 -1.88 -1.82 -2.84
CA VAL A 104 -1.11 -2.94 -3.39
C VAL A 104 -1.55 -4.28 -2.79
N ALA A 105 -1.80 -4.34 -1.50
CA ALA A 105 -2.32 -5.53 -0.84
C ALA A 105 -3.72 -5.91 -1.35
N GLY A 106 -4.59 -4.92 -1.56
CA GLY A 106 -5.90 -5.10 -2.19
C GLY A 106 -5.78 -5.70 -3.60
N ILE A 107 -4.90 -5.15 -4.45
CA ILE A 107 -4.66 -5.67 -5.81
C ILE A 107 -4.12 -7.11 -5.76
N LYS A 108 -3.21 -7.41 -4.83
CA LYS A 108 -2.71 -8.78 -4.64
C LYS A 108 -3.84 -9.73 -4.22
N ALA A 109 -4.71 -9.30 -3.31
CA ALA A 109 -5.88 -10.08 -2.89
C ALA A 109 -6.84 -10.32 -4.04
N ASP A 110 -7.16 -9.29 -4.84
CA ASP A 110 -8.02 -9.40 -6.03
C ASP A 110 -7.46 -10.46 -7.01
N GLY A 111 -6.15 -10.45 -7.27
CA GLY A 111 -5.51 -11.45 -8.13
C GLY A 111 -5.58 -12.88 -7.59
N VAL A 112 -5.47 -13.05 -6.27
CA VAL A 112 -5.62 -14.36 -5.61
C VAL A 112 -7.07 -14.84 -5.66
N GLU A 113 -8.04 -13.95 -5.48
CA GLU A 113 -9.47 -14.24 -5.61
C GLU A 113 -9.82 -14.67 -7.05
N GLU A 114 -9.28 -14.00 -8.07
CA GLU A 114 -9.43 -14.41 -9.47
C GLU A 114 -8.83 -15.80 -9.73
N PHE A 115 -7.66 -16.10 -9.17
CA PHE A 115 -7.07 -17.43 -9.25
C PHE A 115 -7.94 -18.50 -8.58
N ALA A 116 -8.46 -18.22 -7.38
CA ALA A 116 -9.38 -19.12 -6.68
C ALA A 116 -10.66 -19.36 -7.49
N ALA A 117 -11.19 -18.31 -8.14
CA ALA A 117 -12.34 -18.44 -9.04
C ALA A 117 -12.03 -19.35 -10.24
N LYS A 118 -10.83 -19.26 -10.82
CA LYS A 118 -10.39 -20.14 -11.92
C LYS A 118 -10.31 -21.60 -11.51
N LEU A 119 -9.82 -21.88 -10.30
CA LEU A 119 -9.74 -23.25 -9.77
C LEU A 119 -11.12 -23.89 -9.52
N ARG A 120 -12.18 -23.07 -9.39
CA ARG A 120 -13.55 -23.56 -9.20
C ARG A 120 -14.26 -23.93 -10.48
N ILE A 121 -13.65 -23.67 -11.65
CA ILE A 121 -14.20 -24.07 -12.94
C ILE A 121 -14.06 -25.61 -13.05
N PRO A 122 -15.17 -26.37 -13.15
CA PRO A 122 -15.11 -27.82 -13.22
C PRO A 122 -14.43 -28.29 -14.51
N GLY A 123 -13.55 -29.29 -14.39
CA GLY A 123 -12.96 -30.01 -15.51
C GLY A 123 -13.65 -31.35 -15.78
N ASP A 124 -12.98 -32.21 -16.54
CA ASP A 124 -13.52 -33.54 -16.91
C ASP A 124 -13.29 -34.61 -15.81
N ASP A 125 -12.49 -34.30 -14.79
CA ASP A 125 -12.09 -35.23 -13.74
C ASP A 125 -12.47 -34.72 -12.33
N GLN A 126 -13.38 -35.44 -11.69
CA GLN A 126 -13.91 -35.11 -10.37
C GLN A 126 -12.84 -35.15 -9.26
N PHE A 127 -11.79 -35.96 -9.41
CA PHE A 127 -10.68 -36.00 -8.44
C PHE A 127 -9.88 -34.70 -8.48
N PHE A 128 -9.52 -34.22 -9.68
CA PHE A 128 -8.81 -32.96 -9.84
C PHE A 128 -9.68 -31.76 -9.46
N ASP A 129 -11.00 -31.80 -9.72
CA ASP A 129 -11.94 -30.78 -9.25
C ASP A 129 -11.98 -30.67 -7.73
N ALA A 130 -11.97 -31.81 -7.02
CA ALA A 130 -11.96 -31.82 -5.55
C ALA A 130 -10.66 -31.21 -5.00
N LEU A 131 -9.51 -31.54 -5.61
CA LEU A 131 -8.23 -30.93 -5.26
C LEU A 131 -8.23 -29.41 -5.51
N ALA A 132 -8.69 -28.98 -6.68
CA ALA A 132 -8.74 -27.57 -7.07
C ALA A 132 -9.63 -26.75 -6.13
N LYS A 133 -10.76 -27.31 -5.67
CA LYS A 133 -11.61 -26.68 -4.65
C LYS A 133 -10.88 -26.49 -3.32
N GLY A 134 -10.10 -27.48 -2.88
CA GLY A 134 -9.28 -27.35 -1.66
C GLY A 134 -8.25 -26.21 -1.77
N VAL A 135 -7.59 -26.10 -2.92
CA VAL A 135 -6.63 -25.02 -3.20
C VAL A 135 -7.34 -23.66 -3.28
N ALA A 136 -8.52 -23.60 -3.88
CA ALA A 136 -9.31 -22.37 -3.97
C ALA A 136 -9.72 -21.82 -2.59
N LEU A 137 -10.06 -22.70 -1.64
CA LEU A 137 -10.36 -22.28 -0.27
C LEU A 137 -9.13 -21.69 0.43
N ALA A 138 -7.97 -22.34 0.30
CA ALA A 138 -6.72 -21.80 0.84
C ALA A 138 -6.33 -20.46 0.19
N ALA A 139 -6.60 -20.30 -1.11
CA ALA A 139 -6.40 -19.04 -1.81
C ALA A 139 -7.31 -17.92 -1.28
N ASP A 140 -8.60 -18.19 -1.03
CA ASP A 140 -9.51 -17.20 -0.42
C ASP A 140 -9.02 -16.77 0.97
N ASP A 141 -8.58 -17.72 1.81
CA ASP A 141 -8.03 -17.42 3.14
C ASP A 141 -6.78 -16.53 3.03
N PHE A 142 -5.91 -16.82 2.06
CA PHE A 142 -4.73 -16.00 1.80
C PHE A 142 -5.08 -14.60 1.30
N ALA A 143 -6.05 -14.46 0.39
CA ALA A 143 -6.55 -13.17 -0.07
C ALA A 143 -7.10 -12.32 1.09
N LYS A 144 -7.83 -12.96 2.01
CA LYS A 144 -8.33 -12.30 3.22
C LYS A 144 -7.19 -11.81 4.13
N GLN A 145 -6.16 -12.62 4.35
CA GLN A 145 -4.98 -12.21 5.13
C GLN A 145 -4.26 -11.02 4.50
N LEU A 146 -4.15 -10.95 3.18
CA LEU A 146 -3.56 -9.81 2.47
C LEU A 146 -4.34 -8.51 2.75
N ARG A 147 -5.68 -8.57 2.79
CA ARG A 147 -6.51 -7.40 3.09
C ARG A 147 -6.44 -7.00 4.57
N GLU A 148 -6.47 -7.96 5.50
CA GLU A 148 -6.42 -7.69 6.94
C GLU A 148 -5.04 -7.23 7.44
N GLY A 149 -3.97 -7.73 6.83
CA GLY A 149 -2.60 -7.31 7.14
C GLY A 149 -2.29 -5.87 6.72
N ALA A 150 -3.07 -5.29 5.81
CA ALA A 150 -2.90 -3.95 5.29
C ALA A 150 -3.55 -2.83 6.16
N ASP A 151 -4.31 -3.22 7.19
CA ASP A 151 -4.94 -2.31 8.14
C ASP A 151 -4.18 -2.20 9.47
N LYS A 152 -3.02 -2.85 9.58
CA LYS A 152 -2.07 -2.73 10.69
C LYS A 152 -0.92 -1.81 10.32
#